data_AF-A0A0Q5VYI0-F1
#
_entry.id   AF-A0A0Q5VYI0-F1
#
_cell.length_a   1.000
_cell.length_b   1.000
_cell.length_c   1.000
_cell.angle_alpha   90.00
_cell.angle_beta   90.00
_cell.angle_gamma   90.00
#
_symmetry.space_group_name_H-M   'P 1'
#
loop_
_entity.id
_entity.type
_entity.pdbx_description
1 polymer ?
#
loop_
_entity_poly.entity_id
_entity_poly.type
_entity_poly.pdbx_seq_one_letter_code
_entity_poly.pdbx_strand_id
1 'polypeptide(L)'
;MRVATTAVLLLTALVTAACGGGSDESAADLLSRAKTTLDDAASVHFVLTSEGAPSGGTSVVGGEGDIARPASFAGTLQVQALGSAIDAQVVSVDGTVYAQLPLTSGFSVVDPATLGFGDPGALIDPDDGISQLLTAVESPERGEESRVDGEVVTQVTGQLPGDLVEALLTTEDPAQPVDAVFSIASDSGELRQVQLTGPFFAAGEDAGYTIVLSDFGADVQITAPPTD
;
A
#
# COMPACT_ATOMS: atom_id res chain seq x y z
N MET A 1 24.66 -5.02 82.17
CA MET A 1 25.48 -6.05 81.48
C MET A 1 25.46 -5.73 79.99
N ARG A 2 26.61 -5.35 79.43
CA ARG A 2 27.02 -5.36 78.00
C ARG A 2 26.30 -4.41 77.01
N VAL A 3 27.00 -3.35 76.54
CA VAL A 3 27.67 -3.16 75.22
C VAL A 3 26.72 -2.50 74.19
N ALA A 4 26.93 -1.21 73.84
CA ALA A 4 27.48 -0.66 72.56
C ALA A 4 26.61 -0.98 71.32
N THR A 5 26.34 -0.12 70.32
CA THR A 5 27.26 0.71 69.52
C THR A 5 26.45 1.59 68.55
N THR A 6 27.05 2.71 68.16
CA THR A 6 26.79 3.71 67.13
C THR A 6 26.39 3.16 65.72
N ALA A 7 25.56 3.93 64.99
CA ALA A 7 25.92 4.60 63.71
C ALA A 7 24.99 4.43 62.47
N VAL A 8 24.97 5.54 61.71
CA VAL A 8 24.81 5.74 60.25
C VAL A 8 23.42 6.05 59.67
N LEU A 9 23.31 7.30 59.18
CA LEU A 9 22.36 7.80 58.18
C LEU A 9 22.50 7.05 56.85
N LEU A 10 21.37 6.73 56.20
CA LEU A 10 21.30 6.70 54.73
C LEU A 10 19.93 7.22 54.27
N LEU A 11 19.95 8.44 53.72
CA LEU A 11 18.93 8.93 52.79
C LEU A 11 18.95 8.03 51.55
N THR A 12 17.82 7.42 51.21
CA THR A 12 17.63 6.80 49.89
C THR A 12 16.36 7.39 49.30
N ALA A 13 16.53 8.48 48.53
CA ALA A 13 15.50 8.96 47.62
C ALA A 13 15.45 7.98 46.43
N LEU A 14 14.44 7.11 46.41
CA LEU A 14 14.12 6.31 45.23
C LEU A 14 13.44 7.23 44.21
N VAL A 15 14.25 7.82 43.34
CA VAL A 15 13.77 8.36 42.06
C VAL A 15 13.83 7.20 41.07
N THR A 16 12.76 6.41 40.98
CA THR A 16 12.57 5.52 39.83
C THR A 16 12.09 6.38 38.67
N ALA A 17 13.02 7.00 37.97
CA ALA A 17 12.83 7.38 36.58
C ALA A 17 12.71 6.08 35.77
N ALA A 18 11.51 5.49 35.75
CA ALA A 18 11.13 4.54 34.73
C ALA A 18 10.89 5.33 33.44
N CYS A 19 11.98 5.80 32.82
CA CYS A 19 11.97 6.02 31.39
C CYS A 19 11.78 4.62 30.77
N GLY A 20 10.54 4.33 30.38
CA GLY A 20 10.26 3.23 29.48
C GLY A 20 10.99 3.53 28.17
N GLY A 21 12.19 2.98 28.03
CA GLY A 21 12.83 2.80 26.75
C GLY A 21 12.01 1.79 25.97
N GLY A 22 10.98 2.27 25.28
CA GLY A 22 10.50 1.60 24.09
C GLY A 22 11.66 1.67 23.10
N SER A 23 12.16 0.53 22.66
CA SER A 23 12.98 0.47 21.47
C SER A 23 12.13 1.03 20.33
N ASP A 24 12.39 2.28 19.93
CA ASP A 24 11.77 2.83 18.72
C ASP A 24 12.19 1.91 17.57
N GLU A 25 11.23 1.14 17.07
CA GLU A 25 11.37 0.25 15.92
C GLU A 25 11.95 1.05 14.75
N SER A 26 12.94 0.51 14.05
CA SER A 26 13.55 1.23 12.94
C SER A 26 12.59 1.32 11.74
N ALA A 27 12.85 2.25 10.81
CA ALA A 27 12.07 2.35 9.58
C ALA A 27 12.08 1.04 8.77
N ALA A 28 13.24 0.37 8.72
CA ALA A 28 13.39 -0.92 8.04
C ALA A 28 12.61 -2.04 8.75
N ASP A 29 12.61 -2.07 10.09
CA ASP A 29 11.85 -3.04 10.86
C ASP A 29 10.33 -2.86 10.66
N LEU A 30 9.87 -1.59 10.64
CA LEU A 30 8.47 -1.26 10.33
C LEU A 30 8.04 -1.78 8.96
N LEU A 31 8.83 -1.48 7.92
CA LEU A 31 8.54 -1.92 6.55
C LEU A 31 8.52 -3.46 6.44
N SER A 32 9.47 -4.14 7.09
CA SER A 32 9.54 -5.60 7.14
C SER A 32 8.33 -6.22 7.84
N ARG A 33 7.89 -5.62 8.94
CA ARG A 33 6.66 -6.00 9.65
C ARG A 33 5.44 -5.81 8.77
N ALA A 34 5.32 -4.66 8.09
CA ALA A 34 4.24 -4.39 7.16
C ALA A 34 4.17 -5.40 6.01
N LYS A 35 5.34 -5.77 5.45
CA LYS A 35 5.41 -6.81 4.41
C LYS A 35 4.86 -8.13 4.93
N THR A 36 5.32 -8.57 6.10
CA THR A 36 4.86 -9.83 6.71
C THR A 36 3.34 -9.83 6.90
N THR A 37 2.78 -8.75 7.44
CA THR A 37 1.34 -8.63 7.68
C THR A 37 0.53 -8.68 6.37
N LEU A 38 1.00 -8.00 5.32
CA LEU A 38 0.35 -8.02 4.01
C LEU A 38 0.49 -9.38 3.30
N ASP A 39 1.66 -10.03 3.44
CA ASP A 39 1.92 -11.35 2.86
C ASP A 39 1.05 -12.44 3.52
N ASP A 40 0.80 -12.34 4.83
CA ASP A 40 -0.05 -13.26 5.59
C ASP A 40 -1.56 -13.04 5.36
N ALA A 41 -1.95 -11.86 4.86
CA ALA A 41 -3.36 -11.53 4.62
C ALA A 41 -3.95 -12.38 3.48
N ALA A 42 -5.09 -13.03 3.75
CA ALA A 42 -5.80 -13.81 2.73
C ALA A 42 -6.53 -12.92 1.72
N SER A 43 -6.92 -11.73 2.13
CA SER A 43 -7.65 -10.73 1.34
C SER A 43 -7.43 -9.33 1.90
N VAL A 44 -7.61 -8.32 1.07
CA VAL A 44 -7.51 -6.89 1.42
C VAL A 44 -8.48 -6.11 0.53
N HIS A 45 -9.15 -5.11 1.11
CA HIS A 45 -9.87 -4.10 0.34
C HIS A 45 -8.92 -2.95 0.00
N PHE A 46 -8.97 -2.42 -1.22
CA PHE A 46 -8.20 -1.24 -1.59
C PHE A 46 -9.07 -0.14 -2.20
N VAL A 47 -8.60 1.10 -2.01
CA VAL A 47 -9.06 2.29 -2.73
C VAL A 47 -7.84 2.97 -3.35
N LEU A 48 -7.93 3.30 -4.63
CA LEU A 48 -6.91 3.98 -5.42
C LEU A 48 -7.42 5.36 -5.83
N THR A 49 -6.57 6.36 -5.71
CA THR A 49 -6.78 7.70 -6.28
C THR A 49 -5.50 8.21 -6.92
N SER A 50 -5.63 9.00 -8.00
CA SER A 50 -4.50 9.68 -8.63
C SER A 50 -4.64 11.20 -8.56
N GLU A 51 -3.50 11.88 -8.65
CA GLU A 51 -3.39 13.34 -8.77
C GLU A 51 -2.47 13.68 -9.96
N GLY A 52 -2.81 14.75 -10.69
CA GLY A 52 -2.02 15.18 -11.85
C GLY A 52 -2.26 14.38 -13.14
N ALA A 53 -3.25 13.50 -13.17
CA ALA A 53 -3.61 12.75 -14.38
C ALA A 53 -4.05 13.69 -15.52
N PRO A 54 -3.52 13.50 -16.75
CA PRO A 54 -3.90 14.31 -17.90
C PRO A 54 -5.35 14.02 -18.30
N SER A 55 -6.01 15.00 -18.92
CA SER A 55 -7.39 14.84 -19.40
C SER A 55 -7.49 13.95 -20.65
N GLY A 56 -6.38 13.65 -21.32
CA GLY A 56 -6.30 12.77 -22.48
C GLY A 56 -5.49 11.51 -22.20
N GLY A 57 -5.60 10.52 -23.10
CA GLY A 57 -4.94 9.23 -22.95
C GLY A 57 -5.86 8.14 -22.42
N THR A 58 -5.27 7.00 -22.04
CA THR A 58 -5.95 5.89 -21.37
C THR A 58 -5.07 5.46 -20.21
N SER A 59 -5.53 5.77 -18.99
CA SER A 59 -4.81 5.48 -17.75
C SER A 59 -5.81 5.22 -16.64
N VAL A 60 -5.48 4.35 -15.69
CA VAL A 60 -6.26 4.21 -14.47
C VAL A 60 -5.99 5.42 -13.57
N VAL A 61 -7.04 6.10 -13.16
CA VAL A 61 -6.94 7.33 -12.33
C VAL A 61 -7.55 7.15 -10.94
N GLY A 62 -8.14 5.99 -10.68
CA GLY A 62 -8.66 5.61 -9.38
C GLY A 62 -9.42 4.29 -9.45
N GLY A 63 -10.06 3.92 -8.36
CA GLY A 63 -10.87 2.72 -8.27
C GLY A 63 -10.92 2.17 -6.87
N GLU A 64 -11.69 1.10 -6.70
CA GLU A 64 -11.80 0.37 -5.44
C GLU A 64 -12.14 -1.09 -5.71
N GLY A 65 -11.80 -1.96 -4.77
CA GLY A 65 -12.23 -3.35 -4.81
C GLY A 65 -11.49 -4.24 -3.83
N ASP A 66 -11.87 -5.51 -3.87
CA ASP A 66 -11.32 -6.54 -3.00
C ASP A 66 -10.32 -7.39 -3.77
N ILE A 67 -9.17 -7.64 -3.17
CA ILE A 67 -8.15 -8.58 -3.65
C ILE A 67 -8.15 -9.77 -2.71
N ALA A 68 -8.13 -10.99 -3.26
CA ALA A 68 -8.06 -12.22 -2.48
C ALA A 68 -7.06 -13.21 -3.08
N ARG A 69 -6.31 -13.90 -2.21
CA ARG A 69 -5.36 -14.95 -2.58
C ARG A 69 -6.09 -16.19 -3.14
N PRO A 70 -5.46 -16.96 -4.05
CA PRO A 70 -4.08 -16.81 -4.52
C PRO A 70 -3.86 -15.68 -5.53
N ALA A 71 -4.82 -15.42 -6.43
CA ALA A 71 -4.71 -14.36 -7.43
C ALA A 71 -6.11 -13.98 -7.95
N SER A 72 -6.83 -13.15 -7.19
CA SER A 72 -8.16 -12.70 -7.60
C SER A 72 -8.46 -11.28 -7.16
N PHE A 73 -9.25 -10.59 -7.98
CA PHE A 73 -9.70 -9.23 -7.72
C PHE A 73 -11.14 -9.05 -8.21
N ALA A 74 -11.94 -8.26 -7.49
CA ALA A 74 -13.23 -7.78 -7.97
C ALA A 74 -13.47 -6.36 -7.49
N GLY A 75 -13.84 -5.46 -8.42
CA GLY A 75 -14.06 -4.07 -8.08
C GLY A 75 -14.42 -3.20 -9.26
N THR A 76 -14.28 -1.90 -9.06
CA THR A 76 -14.49 -0.86 -10.07
C THR A 76 -13.20 -0.08 -10.25
N LEU A 77 -12.68 0.00 -11.48
CA LEU A 77 -11.55 0.84 -11.83
C LEU A 77 -12.02 2.04 -12.64
N GLN A 78 -11.50 3.22 -12.33
CA GLN A 78 -11.77 4.46 -13.05
C GLN A 78 -10.69 4.65 -14.11
N VAL A 79 -11.08 4.52 -15.37
CA VAL A 79 -10.19 4.70 -16.51
C VAL A 79 -10.44 6.05 -17.15
N GLN A 80 -9.41 6.89 -17.23
CA GLN A 80 -9.47 8.14 -17.98
C GLN A 80 -9.62 7.82 -19.47
N ALA A 81 -10.72 8.24 -20.08
CA ALA A 81 -10.96 8.09 -21.51
C ALA A 81 -11.95 9.16 -22.01
N LEU A 82 -11.79 9.60 -23.26
CA LEU A 82 -12.70 10.58 -23.89
C LEU A 82 -12.87 11.90 -23.10
N GLY A 83 -11.87 12.30 -22.31
CA GLY A 83 -11.92 13.53 -21.50
C GLY A 83 -12.61 13.38 -20.14
N SER A 84 -12.90 12.16 -19.68
CA SER A 84 -13.51 11.90 -18.37
C SER A 84 -13.06 10.56 -17.78
N ALA A 85 -13.22 10.38 -16.47
CA ALA A 85 -13.06 9.07 -15.84
C ALA A 85 -14.30 8.21 -16.13
N ILE A 86 -14.08 6.98 -16.59
CA ILE A 86 -15.12 6.00 -16.88
C ILE A 86 -14.95 4.83 -15.92
N ASP A 87 -16.03 4.48 -15.21
CA ASP A 87 -16.06 3.33 -14.31
C ASP A 87 -16.13 2.02 -15.11
N ALA A 88 -15.13 1.17 -14.99
CA ALA A 88 -15.12 -0.19 -15.51
C ALA A 88 -15.26 -1.16 -14.34
N GLN A 89 -16.27 -2.04 -14.39
CA GLN A 89 -16.29 -3.19 -13.48
C GLN A 89 -15.21 -4.16 -13.93
N VAL A 90 -14.37 -4.60 -13.00
CA VAL A 90 -13.23 -5.47 -13.30
C VAL A 90 -13.26 -6.66 -12.35
N VAL A 91 -13.06 -7.84 -12.93
CA VAL A 91 -12.82 -9.09 -12.19
C VAL A 91 -11.53 -9.70 -12.74
N SER A 92 -10.62 -10.08 -11.87
CA SER A 92 -9.48 -10.93 -12.23
C SER A 92 -9.56 -12.24 -11.46
N VAL A 93 -9.37 -13.35 -12.15
CA VAL A 93 -9.25 -14.68 -11.55
C VAL A 93 -8.21 -15.46 -12.33
N ASP A 94 -7.23 -16.02 -11.61
CA ASP A 94 -6.20 -16.92 -12.18
C ASP A 94 -5.48 -16.32 -13.40
N GLY A 95 -5.14 -15.03 -13.36
CA GLY A 95 -4.43 -14.34 -14.45
C GLY A 95 -5.32 -13.86 -15.61
N THR A 96 -6.63 -14.12 -15.57
CA THR A 96 -7.57 -13.65 -16.61
C THR A 96 -8.34 -12.45 -16.12
N VAL A 97 -8.16 -11.32 -16.80
CA VAL A 97 -8.86 -10.07 -16.49
C VAL A 97 -10.10 -9.92 -17.36
N TYR A 98 -11.23 -9.70 -16.70
CA TYR A 98 -12.54 -9.44 -17.26
C TYR A 98 -12.91 -8.00 -16.97
N ALA A 99 -13.36 -7.26 -17.98
CA ALA A 99 -13.88 -5.91 -17.79
C ALA A 99 -15.26 -5.76 -18.42
N GLN A 100 -16.12 -4.99 -17.75
CA GLN A 100 -17.39 -4.53 -18.28
C GLN A 100 -17.39 -3.00 -18.27
N LEU A 101 -17.44 -2.41 -19.47
CA LEU A 101 -17.56 -0.96 -19.65
C LEU A 101 -19.01 -0.51 -19.48
N PRO A 102 -19.26 0.76 -19.12
CA PRO A 102 -20.60 1.30 -19.08
C PRO A 102 -21.29 1.12 -20.43
N LEU A 103 -22.60 0.86 -20.39
CA LEU A 103 -23.46 0.65 -21.56
C LEU A 103 -23.22 -0.67 -22.33
N THR A 104 -22.34 -1.55 -21.85
CA THR A 104 -22.19 -2.92 -22.37
C THR A 104 -23.00 -3.93 -21.54
N SER A 105 -23.41 -5.05 -22.14
CA SER A 105 -24.28 -6.05 -21.50
C SER A 105 -23.57 -7.06 -20.61
N GLY A 106 -22.26 -7.24 -20.77
CA GLY A 106 -21.53 -8.28 -20.08
C GLY A 106 -20.02 -8.06 -20.11
N PHE A 107 -19.30 -8.98 -19.47
CA PHE A 107 -17.86 -8.94 -19.34
C PHE A 107 -17.18 -9.43 -20.61
N SER A 108 -16.08 -8.79 -20.96
CA SER A 108 -15.15 -9.24 -21.99
C SER A 108 -13.78 -9.49 -21.37
N VAL A 109 -13.02 -10.44 -21.92
CA VAL A 109 -11.61 -10.62 -21.55
C VAL A 109 -10.81 -9.46 -22.12
N VAL A 110 -9.98 -8.85 -21.28
CA VAL A 110 -9.13 -7.71 -21.64
C VAL A 110 -7.68 -7.98 -21.26
N ASP A 111 -6.77 -7.28 -21.94
CA ASP A 111 -5.36 -7.21 -21.54
C ASP A 111 -5.18 -5.92 -20.70
N PRO A 112 -4.93 -6.01 -19.38
CA PRO A 112 -4.82 -4.84 -18.51
C PRO A 112 -3.63 -3.94 -18.89
N ALA A 113 -2.58 -4.49 -19.51
CA ALA A 113 -1.43 -3.70 -19.94
C ALA A 113 -1.82 -2.67 -21.01
N THR A 114 -2.86 -2.94 -21.80
CA THR A 114 -3.40 -1.97 -22.77
C THR A 114 -4.10 -0.77 -22.13
N LEU A 115 -4.38 -0.85 -20.82
CA LEU A 115 -5.00 0.18 -20.00
C LEU A 115 -4.01 0.82 -19.01
N GLY A 116 -2.73 0.44 -19.06
CA GLY A 116 -1.66 1.02 -18.24
C GLY A 116 -1.53 0.43 -16.83
N PHE A 117 -1.97 -0.81 -16.62
CA PHE A 117 -1.80 -1.50 -15.33
C PHE A 117 -1.55 -3.00 -15.49
N GLY A 118 -0.99 -3.64 -14.45
CA GLY A 118 -0.79 -5.09 -14.37
C GLY A 118 -2.08 -5.86 -14.05
N ASP A 119 -1.97 -7.15 -13.78
CA ASP A 119 -3.13 -7.92 -13.28
C ASP A 119 -3.48 -7.49 -11.83
N PRO A 120 -4.67 -6.92 -11.57
CA PRO A 120 -5.04 -6.51 -10.22
C PRO A 120 -5.17 -7.68 -9.23
N GLY A 121 -5.41 -8.91 -9.72
CA GLY A 121 -5.45 -10.11 -8.89
C GLY A 121 -4.09 -10.47 -8.28
N ALA A 122 -2.98 -9.99 -8.87
CA ALA A 122 -1.62 -10.22 -8.40
C ALA A 122 -1.11 -9.12 -7.45
N LEU A 123 -1.90 -8.08 -7.14
CA LEU A 123 -1.43 -6.91 -6.39
C LEU A 123 -0.91 -7.23 -4.98
N ILE A 124 -1.40 -8.29 -4.33
CA ILE A 124 -0.91 -8.73 -3.03
C ILE A 124 -0.05 -10.00 -3.12
N ASP A 125 0.39 -10.40 -4.32
CA ASP A 125 1.36 -11.47 -4.46
C ASP A 125 2.63 -11.15 -3.62
N PRO A 126 3.17 -12.10 -2.84
CA PRO A 126 4.25 -11.80 -1.91
C PRO A 126 5.60 -11.56 -2.60
N ASP A 127 5.75 -12.03 -3.84
CA ASP A 127 6.98 -11.93 -4.62
C ASP A 127 6.89 -10.80 -5.65
N ASP A 128 5.75 -10.68 -6.34
CA ASP A 128 5.57 -9.76 -7.47
C ASP A 128 4.56 -8.62 -7.19
N GLY A 129 3.93 -8.55 -6.02
CA GLY A 129 2.91 -7.55 -5.67
C GLY A 129 3.46 -6.29 -4.96
N ILE A 130 2.57 -5.50 -4.36
CA ILE A 130 2.88 -4.24 -3.64
C ILE A 130 3.83 -4.48 -2.46
N SER A 131 3.75 -5.66 -1.81
CA SER A 131 4.54 -5.92 -0.61
C SER A 131 6.04 -5.97 -0.88
N GLN A 132 6.47 -6.25 -2.13
CA GLN A 132 7.89 -6.20 -2.51
C GLN A 132 8.48 -4.79 -2.40
N LEU A 133 7.66 -3.75 -2.64
CA LEU A 133 8.07 -2.35 -2.57
C LEU A 133 8.56 -1.98 -1.17
N LEU A 134 7.94 -2.55 -0.13
CA LEU A 134 8.28 -2.27 1.27
C LEU A 134 9.74 -2.62 1.58
N THR A 135 10.29 -3.64 0.94
CA THR A 135 11.69 -4.05 1.12
C THR A 135 12.65 -3.44 0.10
N ALA A 136 12.13 -2.77 -0.92
CA ALA A 136 12.91 -2.10 -1.95
C ALA A 136 13.15 -0.60 -1.67
N VAL A 137 12.61 -0.08 -0.58
CA VAL A 137 12.75 1.33 -0.19
C VAL A 137 14.22 1.68 0.04
N GLU A 138 14.73 2.61 -0.76
CA GLU A 138 16.04 3.21 -0.59
C GLU A 138 15.96 4.35 0.43
N SER A 139 16.96 4.40 1.33
CA SER A 139 17.08 5.40 2.39
C SER A 139 15.78 5.58 3.22
N PRO A 140 15.23 4.50 3.81
CA PRO A 140 13.98 4.58 4.55
C PRO A 140 14.14 5.43 5.81
N GLU A 141 13.29 6.44 5.96
CA GLU A 141 13.27 7.36 7.09
C GLU A 141 11.93 7.23 7.82
N ARG A 142 12.00 7.05 9.14
CA ARG A 142 10.79 7.04 9.98
C ARG A 142 10.29 8.47 10.12
N GLY A 143 9.07 8.71 9.65
CA GLY A 143 8.37 9.98 9.71
C GLY A 143 7.52 10.14 10.97
N GLU A 144 6.59 11.08 10.89
CA GLU A 144 5.67 11.43 11.97
C GLU A 144 4.57 10.37 12.16
N GLU A 145 3.93 10.38 13.34
CA GLU A 145 2.65 9.70 13.51
C GLU A 145 1.54 10.52 12.86
N SER A 146 0.67 9.83 12.14
CA SER A 146 -0.51 10.45 11.52
C SER A 146 -1.75 9.58 11.72
N ARG A 147 -2.84 9.90 11.02
CA ARG A 147 -4.04 9.07 11.02
C ARG A 147 -4.52 8.78 9.62
N VAL A 148 -4.84 7.50 9.38
CA VAL A 148 -5.56 7.01 8.19
C VAL A 148 -6.84 6.38 8.70
N ASP A 149 -7.99 6.86 8.22
CA ASP A 149 -9.33 6.42 8.66
C ASP A 149 -9.56 6.38 10.18
N GLY A 150 -8.90 7.30 10.89
CA GLY A 150 -9.01 7.44 12.34
C GLY A 150 -8.06 6.55 13.15
N GLU A 151 -7.36 5.60 12.52
CA GLU A 151 -6.31 4.77 13.13
C GLU A 151 -4.97 5.50 13.15
N VAL A 152 -4.19 5.30 14.22
CA VAL A 152 -2.84 5.88 14.33
C VAL A 152 -1.86 5.04 13.53
N VAL A 153 -1.13 5.71 12.65
CA VAL A 153 -0.11 5.10 11.80
C VAL A 153 1.22 5.78 12.01
N THR A 154 2.31 5.03 11.87
CA THR A 154 3.64 5.60 11.69
C THR A 154 3.96 5.68 10.20
N GLN A 155 4.46 6.83 9.75
CA GLN A 155 4.93 6.99 8.38
C GLN A 155 6.37 6.52 8.21
N VAL A 156 6.66 5.92 7.06
CA VAL A 156 8.02 5.67 6.57
C VAL A 156 8.13 6.26 5.17
N THR A 157 9.10 7.14 4.97
CA THR A 157 9.39 7.78 3.69
C THR A 157 10.63 7.17 3.05
N GLY A 158 10.75 7.24 1.73
CA GLY A 158 11.96 6.86 1.01
C GLY A 158 11.74 6.89 -0.49
N GLN A 159 12.65 6.27 -1.24
CA GLN A 159 12.57 6.20 -2.71
C GLN A 159 12.48 4.76 -3.17
N LEU A 160 11.73 4.53 -4.24
CA LEU A 160 11.62 3.25 -4.92
C LEU A 160 12.29 3.33 -6.29
N PRO A 161 12.96 2.25 -6.74
CA PRO A 161 13.41 2.14 -8.12
C PRO A 161 12.21 2.26 -9.09
N GLY A 162 12.32 3.13 -10.10
CA GLY A 162 11.21 3.39 -11.03
C GLY A 162 10.80 2.19 -11.88
N ASP A 163 11.76 1.33 -12.24
CA ASP A 163 11.53 0.07 -12.97
C ASP A 163 10.76 -0.95 -12.13
N LEU A 164 10.99 -0.97 -10.82
CA LEU A 164 10.21 -1.79 -9.89
C LEU A 164 8.77 -1.30 -9.77
N VAL A 165 8.56 0.02 -9.74
CA VAL A 165 7.22 0.61 -9.73
C VAL A 165 6.49 0.36 -11.06
N GLU A 166 7.20 0.44 -12.19
CA GLU A 166 6.66 0.18 -13.54
C GLU A 166 5.97 -1.19 -13.66
N ALA A 167 6.50 -2.20 -12.97
CA ALA A 167 5.95 -3.55 -12.97
C ALA A 167 4.53 -3.64 -12.38
N LEU A 168 4.17 -2.70 -11.50
CA LEU A 168 2.85 -2.62 -10.86
C LEU A 168 1.96 -1.55 -11.48
N LEU A 169 2.57 -0.42 -11.82
CA LEU A 169 1.89 0.79 -12.28
C LEU A 169 2.75 1.49 -13.33
N THR A 170 2.20 1.69 -14.53
CA THR A 170 2.94 2.31 -15.63
C THR A 170 3.51 3.68 -15.24
N THR A 171 4.77 3.89 -15.61
CA THR A 171 5.49 5.16 -15.47
C THR A 171 6.04 5.57 -16.83
N GLU A 172 6.06 6.88 -17.12
CA GLU A 172 6.58 7.42 -18.38
C GLU A 172 8.10 7.64 -18.34
N ASP A 173 8.73 7.48 -17.16
CA ASP A 173 10.19 7.54 -17.01
C ASP A 173 10.68 6.57 -15.90
N PRO A 174 10.77 5.25 -16.19
CA PRO A 174 11.19 4.24 -15.22
C PRO A 174 12.65 4.38 -14.76
N ALA A 175 13.44 5.25 -15.41
CA ALA A 175 14.80 5.54 -14.97
C ALA A 175 14.86 6.52 -13.79
N GLN A 176 13.76 7.22 -13.47
CA GLN A 176 13.67 8.09 -12.31
C GLN A 176 13.16 7.31 -11.09
N PRO A 177 13.72 7.54 -9.90
CA PRO A 177 13.15 7.02 -8.68
C PRO A 177 11.78 7.63 -8.40
N VAL A 178 10.94 6.88 -7.69
CA VAL A 178 9.61 7.32 -7.24
C VAL A 178 9.66 7.57 -5.74
N ASP A 179 9.27 8.77 -5.30
CA ASP A 179 9.17 9.07 -3.88
C ASP A 179 7.96 8.32 -3.29
N ALA A 180 8.16 7.71 -2.12
CA ALA A 180 7.15 6.88 -1.47
C ALA A 180 6.94 7.26 0.00
N VAL A 181 5.68 7.22 0.44
CA VAL A 181 5.28 7.32 1.85
C VAL A 181 4.38 6.14 2.21
N PHE A 182 4.85 5.30 3.13
CA PHE A 182 4.11 4.16 3.67
C PHE A 182 3.56 4.51 5.05
N SER A 183 2.26 4.39 5.24
CA SER A 183 1.60 4.58 6.54
C SER A 183 1.26 3.22 7.14
N ILE A 184 1.90 2.87 8.24
CA ILE A 184 1.81 1.54 8.86
C ILE A 184 1.15 1.66 10.22
N ALA A 185 0.08 0.90 10.46
CA ALA A 185 -0.61 0.85 11.75
C ALA A 185 0.36 0.37 12.85
N SER A 186 0.55 1.20 13.88
CA SER A 186 1.57 0.95 14.90
C SER A 186 1.32 -0.38 15.66
N ASP A 187 0.04 -0.69 15.91
CA ASP A 187 -0.38 -1.85 16.69
C ASP A 187 -0.42 -3.15 15.87
N SER A 188 -1.16 -3.16 14.75
CA SER A 188 -1.34 -4.37 13.92
C SER A 188 -0.16 -4.64 12.99
N GLY A 189 0.61 -3.62 12.62
CA GLY A 189 1.61 -3.71 11.56
C GLY A 189 0.99 -3.79 10.17
N GLU A 190 -0.29 -3.48 10.00
CA GLU A 190 -0.95 -3.43 8.69
C GLU A 190 -0.48 -2.19 7.92
N LEU A 191 -0.16 -2.35 6.64
CA LEU A 191 0.02 -1.23 5.72
C LEU A 191 -1.36 -0.62 5.45
N ARG A 192 -1.56 0.65 5.83
CA ARG A 192 -2.84 1.36 5.66
C ARG A 192 -2.87 2.25 4.44
N GLN A 193 -1.73 2.84 4.06
CA GLN A 193 -1.66 3.72 2.91
C GLN A 193 -0.29 3.67 2.27
N VAL A 194 -0.26 3.77 0.94
CA VAL A 194 0.93 4.05 0.14
C VAL A 194 0.65 5.30 -0.67
N GLN A 195 1.52 6.30 -0.58
CA GLN A 195 1.52 7.44 -1.50
C GLN A 195 2.79 7.36 -2.34
N LEU A 196 2.64 7.46 -3.65
CA LEU A 196 3.72 7.47 -4.62
C LEU A 196 3.70 8.78 -5.39
N THR A 197 4.85 9.40 -5.56
CA THR A 197 5.03 10.61 -6.36
C THR A 197 6.15 10.38 -7.37
N GLY A 198 5.86 10.55 -8.65
CA GLY A 198 6.83 10.36 -9.72
C GLY A 198 6.25 10.59 -11.12
N PRO A 199 7.01 10.27 -12.18
CA PRO A 199 6.67 10.61 -13.57
C PRO A 199 5.66 9.64 -14.20
N PHE A 200 4.49 9.49 -13.58
CA PHE A 200 3.50 8.49 -14.00
C PHE A 200 2.80 8.78 -15.32
N PHE A 201 2.60 10.07 -15.64
CA PHE A 201 1.82 10.47 -16.82
C PHE A 201 2.62 11.27 -17.85
N ALA A 202 3.78 11.80 -17.48
CA ALA A 202 4.69 12.48 -18.38
C ALA A 202 6.11 12.45 -17.82
N ALA A 203 7.09 12.19 -18.69
CA ALA A 203 8.50 12.20 -18.31
C ALA A 203 8.92 13.59 -17.79
N GLY A 204 9.51 13.62 -16.59
CA GLY A 204 9.97 14.85 -15.93
C GLY A 204 8.88 15.70 -15.27
N GLU A 205 7.64 15.21 -15.17
CA GLU A 205 6.55 15.87 -14.44
C GLU A 205 6.02 14.94 -13.33
N ASP A 206 5.97 15.44 -12.10
CA ASP A 206 5.46 14.64 -10.98
C ASP A 206 3.93 14.54 -10.99
N ALA A 207 3.46 13.33 -10.73
CA ALA A 207 2.09 12.99 -10.48
C ALA A 207 1.99 12.06 -9.26
N GLY A 208 0.79 11.94 -8.70
CA GLY A 208 0.55 11.21 -7.46
C GLY A 208 -0.34 9.99 -7.67
N TYR A 209 -0.04 8.90 -6.95
CA TYR A 209 -0.99 7.84 -6.66
C TYR A 209 -1.07 7.60 -5.17
N THR A 210 -2.28 7.43 -4.66
CA THR A 210 -2.54 7.02 -3.28
C THR A 210 -3.34 5.74 -3.27
N ILE A 211 -2.86 4.75 -2.55
CA ILE A 211 -3.53 3.47 -2.28
C ILE A 211 -3.84 3.44 -0.80
N VAL A 212 -5.10 3.24 -0.43
CA VAL A 212 -5.55 2.97 0.94
C VAL A 212 -5.96 1.50 1.04
N LEU A 213 -5.52 0.82 2.09
CA LEU A 213 -5.78 -0.61 2.33
C LEU A 213 -6.57 -0.81 3.64
N SER A 214 -7.66 -1.57 3.55
CA SER A 214 -8.56 -1.89 4.68
C SER A 214 -9.01 -3.35 4.64
N ASP A 215 -9.80 -3.75 5.64
CA ASP A 215 -10.52 -5.03 5.66
C ASP A 215 -9.65 -6.28 5.45
N PHE A 216 -8.45 -6.26 6.03
CA PHE A 216 -7.50 -7.37 5.98
C PHE A 216 -8.14 -8.67 6.49
N GLY A 217 -8.10 -9.72 5.66
CA GLY A 217 -8.61 -11.05 5.99
C GLY A 217 -10.13 -11.19 5.96
N ALA A 218 -10.86 -10.26 5.31
CA ALA A 218 -12.29 -10.41 5.07
C ALA A 218 -12.63 -11.69 4.27
N ASP A 219 -13.78 -12.31 4.56
CA ASP A 219 -14.27 -13.48 3.81
C ASP A 219 -14.84 -13.03 2.45
N VAL A 220 -13.96 -13.00 1.45
CA VAL A 220 -14.28 -12.59 0.08
C VAL A 220 -14.09 -13.79 -0.86
N GLN A 221 -15.09 -14.04 -1.70
CA GLN A 221 -15.05 -15.08 -2.72
C GLN A 221 -15.27 -14.44 -4.09
N ILE A 222 -14.28 -14.59 -4.96
CA ILE A 222 -14.27 -13.99 -6.30
C ILE A 222 -14.24 -15.12 -7.33
N THR A 223 -15.14 -15.07 -8.31
CA THR A 223 -15.24 -16.06 -9.37
C THR A 223 -15.34 -15.37 -10.71
N ALA A 224 -14.81 -16.00 -11.76
CA ALA A 224 -14.89 -15.49 -13.12
C ALA A 224 -16.35 -15.22 -13.53
N PRO A 225 -16.65 -14.06 -14.12
CA PRO A 225 -17.98 -13.75 -14.61
C PRO A 225 -18.28 -14.53 -15.90
N PRO A 226 -19.56 -14.74 -16.26
CA PRO A 226 -19.90 -15.15 -17.61
C PRO A 226 -19.46 -14.08 -18.62
N THR A 227 -18.93 -14.52 -19.76
CA THR A 227 -18.57 -13.65 -20.88
C THR A 227 -19.63 -13.68 -21.97
N ASP A 228 -19.85 -12.53 -22.63
CA ASP A 228 -20.74 -12.42 -23.80
C ASP A 228 -20.10 -12.95 -25.10
#